data_AF-A0A9Q0RZN8-F1
#
_entry.id   AF-A0A9Q0RZN8-F1
#
_cell.length_a   1.000
_cell.length_b   1.000
_cell.length_c   1.000
_cell.angle_alpha   90.00
_cell.angle_beta   90.00
_cell.angle_gamma   90.00
#
_symmetry.space_group_name_H-M   'P 1'
#
loop_
_entity.id
_entity.type
_entity.pdbx_description
1 polymer ?
#
loop_
_entity_poly.entity_id
_entity_poly.type
_entity_poly.pdbx_seq_one_letter_code
_entity_poly.pdbx_strand_id
1 'polypeptide(L)'
;MPEPAPSPPKRRRTPNKKKAKHDNAKVQSLTKADHCKSVLNLLNKGDMKAIQVLPQIGMKTAYCIITHRSLNGNFKNFKELSRAPFWRGKAWERFEKANNLC
;
A
#
# COMPACT_ATOMS: atom_id res chain seq x y z
N MET A 1 9.90 65.99 -2.33
CA MET A 1 10.27 65.00 -3.35
C MET A 1 9.56 63.70 -2.99
N PRO A 2 8.42 63.34 -3.60
CA PRO A 2 7.76 62.07 -3.31
C PRO A 2 8.51 60.90 -3.98
N GLU A 3 8.71 59.84 -3.22
CA GLU A 3 9.38 58.60 -3.64
C GLU A 3 8.56 57.88 -4.74
N PRO A 4 9.17 57.33 -5.81
CA PRO A 4 8.43 56.60 -6.84
C PRO A 4 7.84 55.30 -6.26
N ALA A 5 6.56 55.07 -6.54
CA ALA A 5 5.82 53.91 -6.06
C ALA A 5 6.50 52.57 -6.45
N PRO A 6 6.49 51.55 -5.57
CA PRO A 6 7.08 50.25 -5.88
C PRO A 6 6.34 49.58 -7.05
N SER A 7 7.11 49.03 -7.99
CA SER A 7 6.59 48.36 -9.19
C SER A 7 5.74 47.13 -8.83
N PRO A 8 4.68 46.82 -9.59
CA PRO A 8 3.80 45.68 -9.32
C PRO A 8 4.54 44.33 -9.47
N PRO A 9 4.14 43.30 -8.71
CA PRO A 9 4.81 42.00 -8.73
C PRO A 9 4.68 41.31 -10.09
N LYS A 10 5.80 40.79 -10.60
CA LYS A 10 5.86 40.03 -11.86
C LYS A 10 4.96 38.79 -11.76
N ARG A 11 3.95 38.70 -12.62
CA ARG A 11 3.08 37.52 -12.77
C ARG A 11 3.92 36.27 -13.03
N ARG A 12 4.02 35.40 -12.02
CA ARG A 12 4.64 34.07 -12.14
C ARG A 12 3.76 33.21 -13.06
N ARG A 13 4.25 32.87 -14.25
CA ARG A 13 3.59 31.92 -15.16
C ARG A 13 3.56 30.55 -14.47
N THR A 14 2.36 30.08 -14.11
CA THR A 14 2.16 28.71 -13.62
C THR A 14 2.38 27.71 -14.77
N PRO A 15 3.05 26.57 -14.54
CA PRO A 15 3.26 25.58 -15.60
C PRO A 15 1.92 25.00 -16.05
N ASN A 16 1.77 24.91 -17.37
CA ASN A 16 0.63 24.35 -18.08
C ASN A 16 0.25 22.96 -17.51
N LYS A 17 -0.99 22.82 -17.02
CA LYS A 17 -1.54 21.55 -16.52
C LYS A 17 -1.65 20.59 -17.70
N LYS A 18 -0.65 19.71 -17.85
CA LYS A 18 -0.65 18.63 -18.84
C LYS A 18 -1.96 17.86 -18.70
N LYS A 19 -2.76 17.86 -19.76
CA LYS A 19 -4.02 17.10 -19.86
C LYS A 19 -3.74 15.66 -19.46
N ALA A 20 -4.41 15.19 -18.41
CA ALA A 20 -4.38 13.80 -18.02
C ALA A 20 -4.89 12.98 -19.20
N LYS A 21 -4.06 12.08 -19.71
CA LYS A 21 -4.49 11.07 -20.67
C LYS A 21 -5.56 10.23 -19.96
N HIS A 22 -6.75 10.17 -20.54
CA HIS A 22 -7.74 9.20 -20.11
C HIS A 22 -7.26 7.84 -20.64
N ASP A 23 -6.35 7.21 -19.90
CA ASP A 23 -5.93 5.85 -20.18
C ASP A 23 -7.19 4.99 -20.03
N ASN A 24 -7.73 4.55 -21.17
CA ASN A 24 -8.76 3.53 -21.26
C ASN A 24 -8.15 2.23 -20.73
N ALA A 25 -8.04 2.12 -19.41
CA ALA A 25 -7.55 0.92 -18.75
C ALA A 25 -8.60 -0.15 -18.99
N LYS A 26 -8.34 -0.99 -19.98
CA LYS A 26 -8.96 -2.30 -20.17
C LYS A 26 -9.09 -2.91 -18.78
N VAL A 27 -10.31 -3.00 -18.26
CA VAL A 27 -10.61 -3.66 -16.98
C VAL A 27 -10.33 -5.14 -17.23
N GLN A 28 -9.06 -5.51 -17.14
CA GLN A 28 -8.64 -6.89 -17.15
C GLN A 28 -9.26 -7.49 -15.90
N SER A 29 -10.11 -8.49 -16.08
CA SER A 29 -10.78 -9.20 -15.00
C SER A 29 -9.70 -9.67 -14.00
N LEU A 30 -9.58 -8.99 -12.85
CA LEU A 30 -8.62 -9.37 -11.82
C LEU A 30 -8.98 -10.77 -11.35
N THR A 31 -8.08 -11.72 -11.59
CA THR A 31 -8.29 -13.08 -11.11
C THR A 31 -7.96 -13.13 -9.62
N LYS A 32 -8.53 -14.10 -8.91
CA LYS A 32 -8.18 -14.37 -7.51
C LYS A 32 -6.67 -14.56 -7.31
N ALA A 33 -6.01 -15.20 -8.26
CA ALA A 33 -4.56 -15.40 -8.23
C ALA A 33 -3.79 -14.06 -8.26
N ASP A 34 -4.27 -13.08 -9.04
CA ASP A 34 -3.65 -11.76 -9.11
C ASP A 34 -3.87 -10.96 -7.83
N HIS A 35 -5.05 -11.09 -7.20
CA HIS A 35 -5.33 -10.51 -5.89
C HIS A 35 -4.41 -11.10 -4.81
N CYS A 36 -4.30 -12.44 -4.76
CA CYS A 36 -3.39 -13.12 -3.83
C CYS A 36 -1.93 -12.69 -4.01
N LYS A 37 -1.44 -12.57 -5.26
CA LYS A 37 -0.10 -12.05 -5.53
C LYS A 37 0.05 -10.61 -5.08
N SER A 38 -0.96 -9.77 -5.29
CA SER A 38 -0.95 -8.37 -4.88
C SER A 38 -0.89 -8.21 -3.36
N VAL A 39 -1.68 -9.00 -2.61
CA VAL A 39 -1.65 -9.02 -1.14
C VAL A 39 -0.28 -9.49 -0.63
N LEU A 40 0.28 -10.56 -1.20
CA LEU A 40 1.61 -11.04 -0.82
C LEU A 40 2.69 -9.98 -1.10
N ASN A 41 2.63 -9.30 -2.24
CA ASN A 41 3.55 -8.22 -2.58
C ASN A 41 3.40 -7.02 -1.63
N LEU A 42 2.17 -6.68 -1.23
CA LEU A 42 1.90 -5.64 -0.25
C LEU A 42 2.50 -5.98 1.13
N LEU A 43 2.39 -7.23 1.58
CA LEU A 43 3.00 -7.67 2.84
C LEU A 43 4.53 -7.65 2.79
N ASN A 44 5.10 -7.93 1.62
CA ASN A 44 6.55 -7.97 1.42
C ASN A 44 7.20 -6.60 1.21
N LYS A 45 6.52 -5.66 0.53
CA LYS A 45 7.09 -4.36 0.16
C LYS A 45 6.35 -3.16 0.74
N GLY A 46 5.12 -3.34 1.19
CA GLY A 46 4.29 -2.27 1.71
C GLY A 46 4.86 -1.68 2.99
N ASP A 47 4.61 -0.39 3.18
CA ASP A 47 4.95 0.31 4.42
C ASP A 47 3.90 0.01 5.53
N MET A 48 4.20 0.39 6.77
CA MET A 48 3.37 0.15 7.94
C MET A 48 1.89 0.49 7.71
N LYS A 49 1.61 1.69 7.21
CA LYS A 49 0.24 2.15 6.94
C LYS A 49 -0.43 1.33 5.83
N ALA A 50 0.33 0.96 4.80
CA ALA A 50 -0.21 0.22 3.66
C ALA A 50 -0.61 -1.21 4.07
N ILE A 51 0.17 -1.84 4.95
CA ILE A 51 -0.13 -3.17 5.49
C ILE A 51 -1.36 -3.13 6.43
N GLN A 52 -1.54 -2.05 7.20
CA GLN A 52 -2.71 -1.87 8.08
C GLN A 52 -4.04 -1.68 7.34
N VAL A 53 -4.01 -1.35 6.04
CA VAL A 53 -5.23 -1.29 5.22
C VAL A 53 -5.85 -2.67 5.05
N LEU A 54 -5.08 -3.75 5.21
CA LEU A 54 -5.59 -5.11 5.07
C LEU A 54 -6.56 -5.46 6.22
N PRO A 55 -7.74 -6.03 5.91
CA PRO A 55 -8.65 -6.58 6.90
C PRO A 55 -7.94 -7.52 7.87
N GLN A 56 -8.30 -7.43 9.16
CA GLN A 56 -7.71 -8.21 10.26
C GLN A 56 -6.23 -7.91 10.59
N ILE A 57 -5.61 -6.91 9.95
CA ILE A 57 -4.26 -6.45 10.28
C ILE A 57 -4.34 -5.11 11.02
N GLY A 58 -4.05 -5.13 12.32
CA GLY A 58 -3.87 -3.93 13.12
C GLY A 58 -2.40 -3.48 13.23
N MET A 59 -2.16 -2.39 13.95
CA MET A 59 -0.82 -1.82 14.16
C MET A 59 0.20 -2.85 14.70
N LYS A 60 -0.21 -3.65 15.69
CA LYS A 60 0.64 -4.69 16.30
C LYS A 60 1.04 -5.75 15.28
N THR A 61 0.08 -6.28 14.53
CA THR A 61 0.32 -7.30 13.51
C THR A 61 1.18 -6.76 12.37
N ALA A 62 0.90 -5.54 11.90
CA ALA A 62 1.70 -4.88 10.86
C ALA A 62 3.16 -4.71 11.30
N TYR A 63 3.40 -4.29 12.55
CA TYR A 63 4.74 -4.22 13.12
C TYR A 63 5.42 -5.59 13.14
N CYS A 64 4.74 -6.64 13.63
CA CYS A 64 5.31 -8.00 13.62
C CYS A 64 5.65 -8.48 12.21
N ILE A 65 4.83 -8.18 11.20
CA ILE A 65 5.08 -8.55 9.79
C ILE A 65 6.33 -7.85 9.26
N ILE A 66 6.46 -6.55 9.50
CA ILE A 66 7.62 -5.75 9.07
C ILE A 66 8.88 -6.26 9.76
N THR A 67 8.84 -6.44 11.07
CA THR A 67 9.98 -6.96 11.83
C THR A 67 10.37 -8.36 11.36
N HIS A 68 9.39 -9.24 11.10
CA HIS A 68 9.67 -10.60 10.61
C HIS A 68 10.36 -10.56 9.25
N ARG A 69 9.88 -9.78 8.28
CA ARG A 69 10.52 -9.71 6.96
C ARG A 69 11.89 -9.03 7.00
N SER A 70 12.13 -8.12 7.95
CA SER A 70 13.44 -7.51 8.16
C SER A 70 14.47 -8.48 8.72
N LEU A 71 14.04 -9.47 9.53
CA LEU A 71 14.93 -10.46 10.13
C LEU A 71 15.10 -11.72 9.26
N ASN A 72 14.01 -12.21 8.66
CA ASN A 72 13.94 -13.51 7.99
C ASN A 72 13.88 -13.40 6.46
N GLY A 73 13.68 -12.18 5.93
CA GLY A 73 13.44 -11.92 4.52
C GLY A 73 11.96 -12.01 4.10
N ASN A 74 11.72 -11.85 2.81
CA ASN A 74 10.37 -11.80 2.23
C ASN A 74 9.65 -13.15 2.30
N PHE A 75 8.34 -13.11 2.55
CA PHE A 75 7.46 -14.27 2.52
C PHE A 75 7.34 -14.81 1.09
N LYS A 76 7.57 -16.11 0.89
CA LYS A 76 7.45 -16.76 -0.43
C LYS A 76 6.01 -17.16 -0.75
N ASN A 77 5.23 -17.50 0.27
CA ASN A 77 3.85 -17.96 0.12
C ASN A 77 3.05 -17.72 1.41
N PHE A 78 1.72 -17.83 1.29
CA PHE A 78 0.81 -17.68 2.44
C PHE A 78 0.96 -18.79 3.49
N LYS A 79 1.51 -19.96 3.12
CA LYS A 79 1.76 -21.06 4.07
C LYS A 79 2.85 -20.72 5.07
N GLU A 80 3.88 -20.00 4.64
CA GLU A 80 4.92 -19.44 5.51
C GLU A 80 4.33 -18.38 6.43
N LEU A 81 3.51 -17.47 5.88
CA LEU A 81 2.85 -16.44 6.66
C LEU A 81 1.93 -17.03 7.74
N SER A 82 1.19 -18.09 7.43
CA SER A 82 0.30 -18.80 8.37
C SER A 82 1.03 -19.38 9.58
N ARG A 83 2.29 -19.80 9.40
CA ARG A 83 3.12 -20.38 10.46
C ARG A 83 3.77 -19.32 11.37
N ALA A 84 3.64 -18.04 11.04
CA ALA A 84 4.32 -16.99 11.77
C ALA A 84 3.73 -16.85 13.19
N PRO A 85 4.58 -16.58 14.21
CA PRO A 85 4.19 -16.65 15.62
C PRO A 85 3.24 -15.53 16.07
N PHE A 86 2.99 -14.53 15.22
CA PHE A 86 2.09 -13.41 15.53
C PHE A 86 0.61 -13.72 15.30
N TRP A 87 0.28 -14.82 14.63
CA TRP A 87 -1.10 -15.31 14.56
C TRP A 87 -1.46 -16.04 15.85
N ARG A 88 -2.58 -15.67 16.48
CA ARG A 88 -3.08 -16.31 17.70
C ARG A 88 -4.42 -16.98 17.44
N GLY A 89 -4.57 -18.23 17.86
CA GLY A 89 -5.81 -18.99 17.68
C GLY A 89 -6.26 -18.98 16.22
N LYS A 90 -7.49 -18.54 15.96
CA LYS A 90 -8.10 -18.46 14.61
C LYS A 90 -7.79 -17.17 13.85
N ALA A 91 -6.79 -16.39 14.25
CA ALA A 91 -6.49 -15.10 13.62
C ALA A 91 -6.08 -15.25 12.14
N TRP A 92 -5.30 -16.29 11.80
CA TRP A 92 -4.94 -16.58 10.42
C TRP A 92 -6.17 -16.87 9.55
N GLU A 93 -7.05 -17.77 10.00
CA GLU A 93 -8.27 -18.15 9.28
C GLU A 93 -9.17 -16.94 9.01
N ARG A 94 -9.31 -16.05 10.00
CA ARG A 94 -10.07 -14.80 9.86
C ARG A 94 -9.43 -13.86 8.84
N PHE A 95 -8.11 -13.72 8.87
CA PHE A 95 -7.37 -12.93 7.89
C PHE A 95 -7.53 -13.48 6.48
N GLU A 96 -7.34 -14.78 6.29
CA GLU A 96 -7.43 -15.47 5.01
C GLU A 96 -8.83 -15.30 4.38
N LYS A 97 -9.88 -15.53 5.18
CA LYS A 97 -11.28 -15.37 4.76
C LYS A 97 -11.64 -13.91 4.47
N ALA A 98 -11.20 -12.97 5.30
CA ALA A 98 -11.50 -11.54 5.10
C ALA A 98 -10.80 -10.95 3.86
N ASN A 99 -9.68 -11.54 3.44
CA ASN A 99 -8.91 -11.10 2.28
C ASN A 99 -9.17 -11.93 1.02
N ASN A 100 -10.12 -12.87 1.04
CA ASN A 100 -10.45 -13.77 -0.08
C ASN A 100 -9.23 -14.53 -0.65
N LEU A 101 -8.35 -15.00 0.24
CA LEU A 101 -7.10 -15.67 -0.13
C LEU A 101 -7.26 -17.19 -0.32
N CYS A 102 -8.29 -17.79 0.28
CA CYS A 102 -8.69 -19.19 0.18
C CYS A 102 -9.84 -19.40 -0.78
#